data_AF-A0AA35SZV8-F1
#
_entry.id   AF-A0AA35SZV8-F1
#
_cell.length_a   1.000
_cell.length_b   1.000
_cell.length_c   1.000
_cell.angle_alpha   90.00
_cell.angle_beta   90.00
_cell.angle_gamma   90.00
#
_symmetry.space_group_name_H-M   'P 1'
#
loop_
_entity.id
_entity.type
_entity.pdbx_description
1 polymer ?
#
loop_
_entity_poly.entity_id
_entity_poly.type
_entity_poly.pdbx_seq_one_letter_code
_entity_poly.pdbx_strand_id
1 'polypeptide(L)'
;MARYDEDLHENPFFNTLVTKYNIMFSEAAEKKWMIFVPRADTVPRLKLNKNDFENHIFRQMAGDSPATLVSCNGKVCAISGDIMTTEQGYKEQRSVRILFEECFYNSRDESYQVFCLEQPLEGTLTDDAGAVVRMESLEDCCNYLWRDPVNDRVKKSVDSLLGFFKMERGGSLRTSMDAASAVYTRAIQEVLKIRRYQSMSQRNFCKLAVETYVMAGLHKKIFKEICFLVAHRDSTLNKISRNLTDIPPEHLGIKAQFRLSLPQAKKVLCQLNQLPSPLEKMNCLKQCVSVFTKMPLEGHFDGGLQKQFLWFFMDCPESSHGVHLGYIMHIQNGETRTLVEAFYHSI
;
A
#
# COMPACT_ATOMS: atom_id res chain seq x y z
N MET A 1 -16.01 7.09 10.06
CA MET A 1 -16.61 6.42 8.89
C MET A 1 -15.52 6.29 7.85
N ALA A 2 -15.07 5.05 7.58
CA ALA A 2 -14.06 4.80 6.55
C ALA A 2 -14.63 5.23 5.21
N ARG A 3 -13.90 6.07 4.49
CA ARG A 3 -14.28 6.59 3.18
C ARG A 3 -14.00 5.44 2.19
N TYR A 4 -15.05 4.83 1.64
CA TYR A 4 -14.88 3.77 0.65
C TYR A 4 -14.31 4.36 -0.64
N ASP A 5 -13.14 3.87 -1.07
CA ASP A 5 -12.47 4.31 -2.30
C ASP A 5 -13.06 3.67 -3.58
N GLU A 6 -14.06 2.78 -3.45
CA GLU A 6 -14.64 2.03 -4.55
C GLU A 6 -16.18 2.06 -4.51
N ASP A 7 -16.78 2.33 -5.67
CA ASP A 7 -18.23 2.28 -5.90
C ASP A 7 -18.57 1.03 -6.74
N LEU A 8 -19.40 0.14 -6.20
CA LEU A 8 -19.80 -1.09 -6.89
C LEU A 8 -20.60 -0.82 -8.18
N HIS A 9 -21.29 0.32 -8.29
CA HIS A 9 -21.99 0.70 -9.52
C HIS A 9 -21.02 1.08 -10.65
N GLU A 10 -19.83 1.55 -10.32
CA GLU A 10 -18.78 1.85 -11.30
C GLU A 10 -17.86 0.63 -11.56
N ASN A 11 -17.95 -0.42 -10.74
CA ASN A 11 -17.08 -1.58 -10.85
C ASN A 11 -17.32 -2.34 -12.19
N PRO A 12 -16.29 -2.55 -13.02
CA PRO A 12 -16.42 -3.16 -14.34
C PRO A 12 -16.81 -4.64 -14.29
N PHE A 13 -16.43 -5.37 -13.23
CA PHE A 13 -16.84 -6.75 -13.02
C PHE A 13 -18.33 -6.81 -12.72
N PHE A 14 -18.80 -6.00 -11.77
CA PHE A 14 -20.22 -5.94 -11.42
C PHE A 14 -21.08 -5.48 -12.61
N ASN A 15 -20.66 -4.43 -13.31
CA ASN A 15 -21.36 -3.97 -14.52
C ASN A 15 -21.41 -5.04 -15.63
N THR A 16 -20.34 -5.82 -15.82
CA THR A 16 -20.34 -6.91 -16.80
C THR A 16 -21.29 -8.04 -16.38
N LEU A 17 -21.36 -8.35 -15.08
CA LEU A 17 -22.30 -9.33 -14.53
C LEU A 17 -23.75 -8.89 -14.79
N VAL A 18 -24.09 -7.63 -14.50
CA VAL A 18 -25.44 -7.07 -14.67
C VAL A 18 -25.84 -6.97 -16.15
N THR A 19 -24.93 -6.54 -17.03
CA THR A 19 -25.24 -6.26 -18.44
C THR A 19 -25.14 -7.51 -19.33
N LYS A 20 -24.04 -8.26 -19.24
CA LYS A 20 -23.74 -9.38 -20.15
C LYS A 20 -24.24 -10.72 -19.63
N TYR A 21 -24.21 -10.92 -18.31
CA TYR A 21 -24.64 -12.16 -17.66
C TYR A 21 -25.90 -11.95 -16.82
N ASN A 22 -26.80 -11.08 -17.28
CA ASN A 22 -28.01 -10.67 -16.56
C ASN A 22 -28.87 -11.84 -16.06
N ILE A 23 -28.99 -12.93 -16.83
CA ILE A 23 -29.76 -14.11 -16.43
C ILE A 23 -29.20 -14.70 -15.12
N MET A 24 -27.88 -14.81 -15.02
CA MET A 24 -27.19 -15.33 -13.83
C MET A 24 -27.31 -14.36 -12.65
N PHE A 25 -27.17 -13.06 -12.92
CA PHE A 25 -27.36 -12.02 -11.91
C PHE A 25 -28.79 -12.01 -11.35
N SER A 26 -29.79 -12.04 -12.23
CA SER A 26 -31.21 -12.07 -11.86
C SER A 26 -31.54 -13.32 -11.05
N GLU A 27 -31.02 -14.48 -11.45
CA GLU A 27 -31.19 -15.72 -10.68
C GLU A 27 -30.54 -15.62 -9.29
N ALA A 28 -29.32 -15.07 -9.20
CA ALA A 28 -28.64 -14.86 -7.92
C ALA A 28 -29.42 -13.90 -7.01
N ALA A 29 -29.96 -12.83 -7.57
CA ALA A 29 -30.77 -11.84 -6.84
C ALA A 29 -32.13 -12.41 -6.40
N GLU A 30 -32.82 -13.19 -7.22
CA GLU A 30 -34.08 -13.85 -6.86
C GLU A 30 -33.89 -14.92 -5.79
N LYS A 31 -32.78 -15.68 -5.85
CA LYS A 31 -32.48 -16.75 -4.89
C LYS A 31 -31.66 -16.27 -3.68
N LYS A 32 -31.41 -14.95 -3.56
CA LYS A 32 -30.66 -14.30 -2.48
C LYS A 32 -29.28 -14.94 -2.26
N TRP A 33 -28.60 -15.25 -3.36
CA TRP A 33 -27.21 -15.71 -3.32
C TRP A 33 -26.26 -14.56 -3.03
N MET A 34 -25.11 -14.88 -2.44
CA MET A 34 -24.09 -13.88 -2.12
C MET A 34 -23.22 -13.63 -3.35
N ILE A 35 -23.09 -12.36 -3.73
CA ILE A 35 -22.27 -11.95 -4.89
C ILE A 35 -20.99 -11.30 -4.36
N PHE A 36 -19.84 -11.84 -4.74
CA PHE A 36 -18.54 -11.33 -4.35
C PHE A 36 -17.87 -10.63 -5.52
N VAL A 37 -17.78 -9.31 -5.45
CA VAL A 37 -17.20 -8.47 -6.50
C VAL A 37 -15.74 -8.17 -6.16
N PRO A 38 -14.76 -8.63 -6.95
CA PRO A 38 -13.38 -8.22 -6.77
C PRO A 38 -13.21 -6.72 -7.06
N ARG A 39 -12.33 -6.08 -6.29
CA ARG A 39 -11.87 -4.71 -6.50
C ARG A 39 -11.49 -4.50 -7.97
N ALA A 40 -12.00 -3.45 -8.59
CA ALA A 40 -11.87 -3.17 -10.02
C ALA A 40 -10.42 -3.24 -10.52
N ASP A 41 -9.47 -2.77 -9.71
CA ASP A 41 -8.04 -2.73 -10.01
C ASP A 41 -7.36 -4.11 -10.04
N THR A 42 -8.02 -5.13 -9.48
CA THR A 42 -7.47 -6.49 -9.35
C THR A 42 -8.04 -7.48 -10.37
N VAL A 43 -9.06 -7.07 -11.11
CA VAL A 43 -9.71 -7.90 -12.12
C VAL A 43 -8.79 -8.00 -13.35
N PRO A 44 -8.47 -9.22 -13.83
CA PRO A 44 -7.64 -9.39 -15.01
C PRO A 44 -8.23 -8.66 -16.23
N ARG A 45 -7.36 -8.02 -17.03
CA ARG A 45 -7.77 -7.29 -18.26
C ARG A 45 -8.24 -8.21 -19.40
N LEU A 46 -8.17 -9.52 -19.20
CA LEU A 46 -8.66 -10.51 -20.16
C LEU A 46 -10.18 -10.49 -20.21
N LYS A 47 -10.74 -10.93 -21.34
CA LYS A 47 -12.18 -11.14 -21.46
C LYS A 47 -12.61 -12.23 -20.48
N LEU A 48 -13.22 -11.82 -19.36
CA LEU A 48 -13.81 -12.72 -18.39
C LEU A 48 -14.86 -13.61 -19.07
N ASN A 49 -14.72 -14.91 -18.85
CA ASN A 49 -15.65 -15.92 -19.32
C ASN A 49 -16.75 -16.16 -18.27
N LYS A 50 -17.76 -16.96 -18.62
CA LYS A 50 -18.90 -17.25 -17.73
C LYS A 50 -18.46 -17.89 -16.41
N ASN A 51 -17.46 -18.78 -16.44
CA ASN A 51 -16.96 -19.49 -15.26
C ASN A 51 -16.28 -18.53 -14.26
N ASP A 52 -15.68 -17.44 -14.73
CA ASP A 52 -15.09 -16.42 -13.84
C ASP A 52 -16.15 -15.74 -12.99
N PHE A 53 -17.36 -15.52 -13.52
CA PHE A 53 -18.50 -14.96 -12.78
C PHE A 53 -19.15 -16.01 -11.87
N GLU A 54 -19.29 -17.25 -12.33
CA GLU A 54 -19.81 -18.36 -11.51
C GLU A 54 -18.96 -18.62 -10.26
N ASN A 55 -17.66 -18.38 -10.36
CA ASN A 55 -16.71 -18.49 -9.25
C ASN A 55 -16.89 -17.43 -8.15
N HIS A 56 -17.67 -16.38 -8.42
CA HIS A 56 -17.87 -15.23 -7.55
C HIS A 56 -19.31 -15.10 -7.04
N ILE A 57 -20.16 -16.09 -7.31
CA ILE A 57 -21.55 -16.15 -6.82
C ILE A 57 -21.69 -17.41 -5.97
N PHE A 58 -22.08 -17.24 -4.72
CA PHE A 58 -22.06 -18.29 -3.71
C PHE A 58 -23.42 -18.57 -3.09
N ARG A 59 -23.63 -19.85 -2.80
CA ARG A 59 -24.77 -20.42 -2.10
C ARG A 59 -24.28 -20.94 -0.76
N GLN A 60 -25.08 -20.80 0.29
CA GLN A 60 -24.78 -21.46 1.56
C GLN A 60 -24.93 -22.97 1.40
N MET A 61 -23.96 -23.75 1.87
CA MET A 61 -24.10 -25.20 1.91
C MET A 61 -25.04 -25.59 3.06
N ALA A 62 -26.07 -26.38 2.76
CA ALA A 62 -26.97 -26.90 3.79
C ALA A 62 -26.31 -28.09 4.49
N GLY A 63 -25.97 -27.95 5.78
CA GLY A 63 -25.65 -29.08 6.67
C GLY A 63 -24.23 -29.17 7.22
N ASP A 64 -23.31 -28.32 6.79
CA ASP A 64 -22.01 -28.11 7.46
C ASP A 64 -21.91 -26.66 7.95
N SER A 65 -21.01 -26.41 8.90
CA SER A 65 -20.82 -25.14 9.63
C SER A 65 -21.27 -23.87 8.87
N PRO A 66 -21.92 -22.88 9.52
CA PRO A 66 -22.54 -21.70 8.87
C PRO A 66 -21.57 -20.80 8.08
N ALA A 67 -20.28 -21.14 8.06
CA ALA A 67 -19.19 -20.47 7.38
C ALA A 67 -18.89 -21.01 5.97
N THR A 68 -19.41 -22.18 5.57
CA THR A 68 -19.00 -22.84 4.31
C THR A 68 -19.94 -22.49 3.15
N LEU A 69 -19.36 -21.96 2.08
CA LEU A 69 -20.03 -21.49 0.88
C LEU A 69 -19.64 -22.30 -0.35
N VAL A 70 -20.60 -22.51 -1.25
CA VAL A 70 -20.39 -23.18 -2.54
C VAL A 70 -20.66 -22.22 -3.68
N SER A 71 -19.68 -22.00 -4.54
CA SER A 71 -19.82 -21.18 -5.73
C SER A 71 -20.74 -21.85 -6.77
N CYS A 72 -21.24 -21.08 -7.74
CA CYS A 72 -22.06 -21.62 -8.84
C CYS A 72 -21.30 -22.63 -9.74
N ASN A 73 -19.96 -22.62 -9.74
CA ASN A 73 -19.13 -23.62 -10.41
C ASN A 73 -18.71 -24.80 -9.50
N GLY A 74 -19.32 -24.94 -8.31
CA GLY A 74 -19.17 -26.10 -7.44
C GLY A 74 -17.91 -26.10 -6.56
N LYS A 75 -17.26 -24.94 -6.40
CA LYS A 75 -16.07 -24.78 -5.55
C LYS A 75 -16.46 -24.32 -4.16
N VAL A 76 -15.63 -24.65 -3.18
CA VAL A 76 -15.94 -24.43 -1.77
C VAL A 76 -15.02 -23.36 -1.19
N CYS A 77 -15.61 -22.41 -0.47
CA CYS A 77 -14.92 -21.39 0.31
C CYS A 77 -15.44 -21.36 1.74
N ALA A 78 -14.60 -20.99 2.69
CA ALA A 78 -14.99 -20.73 4.07
C ALA A 78 -14.86 -19.24 4.39
N ILE A 79 -15.84 -18.69 5.11
CA ILE A 79 -15.80 -17.32 5.63
C ILE A 79 -15.55 -17.33 7.13
N SER A 80 -14.53 -16.62 7.57
CA SER A 80 -14.22 -16.41 8.99
C SER A 80 -14.03 -14.92 9.27
N GLY A 81 -15.10 -14.27 9.75
CA GLY A 81 -15.14 -12.81 9.90
C GLY A 81 -15.07 -12.12 8.53
N ASP A 82 -14.12 -11.19 8.37
CA ASP A 82 -13.92 -10.43 7.12
C ASP A 82 -12.97 -11.14 6.15
N ILE A 83 -12.67 -12.43 6.35
CA ILE A 83 -11.74 -13.19 5.50
C ILE A 83 -12.46 -14.36 4.85
N MET A 84 -12.37 -14.41 3.53
CA MET A 84 -12.84 -15.52 2.70
C MET A 84 -11.64 -16.38 2.29
N THR A 85 -11.67 -17.66 2.61
CA THR A 85 -10.60 -18.61 2.30
C THR A 85 -11.09 -19.64 1.28
N THR A 86 -10.37 -19.80 0.18
CA THR A 86 -10.66 -20.84 -0.82
C THR A 86 -10.27 -22.21 -0.27
N GLU A 87 -11.13 -23.20 -0.48
CA GLU A 87 -10.92 -24.58 -0.03
C GLU A 87 -10.90 -25.53 -1.24
N GLN A 88 -12.00 -26.24 -1.50
CA GLN A 88 -12.04 -27.29 -2.51
C GLN A 88 -12.36 -26.76 -3.91
N GLY A 89 -11.70 -27.31 -4.94
CA GLY A 89 -11.98 -27.01 -6.35
C GLY A 89 -11.25 -25.80 -6.94
N TYR A 90 -10.48 -25.07 -6.12
CA TYR A 90 -9.61 -23.99 -6.57
C TYR A 90 -8.22 -24.51 -6.99
N LYS A 91 -7.61 -23.89 -8.00
CA LYS A 91 -6.21 -24.20 -8.39
C LYS A 91 -5.19 -23.86 -7.30
N GLU A 92 -5.50 -22.87 -6.46
CA GLU A 92 -4.64 -22.35 -5.40
C GLU A 92 -5.46 -22.09 -4.14
N GLN A 93 -4.87 -22.33 -2.97
CA GLN A 93 -5.44 -21.92 -1.70
C GLN A 93 -5.11 -20.45 -1.43
N ARG A 94 -6.12 -19.63 -1.15
CA ARG A 94 -6.00 -18.18 -1.02
C ARG A 94 -6.96 -17.69 0.05
N SER A 95 -6.50 -16.75 0.88
CA SER A 95 -7.34 -15.98 1.77
C SER A 95 -7.45 -14.55 1.23
N VAL A 96 -8.68 -14.09 1.06
CA VAL A 96 -9.03 -12.79 0.49
C VAL A 96 -9.87 -12.02 1.49
N ARG A 97 -9.52 -10.75 1.72
CA ARG A 97 -10.26 -9.90 2.64
C ARG A 97 -11.53 -9.35 1.98
N ILE A 98 -12.62 -9.37 2.73
CA ILE A 98 -13.86 -8.67 2.44
C ILE A 98 -13.65 -7.22 2.89
N LEU A 99 -13.73 -6.28 1.95
CA LEU A 99 -13.51 -4.86 2.21
C LEU A 99 -14.75 -4.23 2.82
N PHE A 100 -15.91 -4.56 2.27
CA PHE A 100 -17.23 -4.09 2.71
C PHE A 100 -18.35 -4.91 2.08
N GLU A 101 -19.56 -4.74 2.62
CA GLU A 101 -20.81 -5.25 2.07
C GLU A 101 -21.77 -4.10 1.74
N GLU A 102 -22.52 -4.25 0.67
CA GLU A 102 -23.59 -3.34 0.26
C GLU A 102 -24.89 -4.11 0.04
N CYS A 103 -26.00 -3.46 0.38
CA CYS A 103 -27.34 -4.00 0.23
C CYS A 103 -27.97 -3.47 -1.05
N PHE A 104 -28.37 -4.38 -1.94
CA PHE A 104 -29.05 -4.05 -3.19
C PHE A 104 -30.47 -4.63 -3.18
N TYR A 105 -31.35 -4.07 -4.03
CA TYR A 105 -32.74 -4.49 -4.17
C TYR A 105 -32.99 -5.06 -5.56
N ASN A 106 -33.71 -6.19 -5.63
CA ASN A 106 -34.13 -6.78 -6.90
C ASN A 106 -35.43 -6.13 -7.42
N SER A 107 -35.91 -6.52 -8.59
CA SER A 107 -37.15 -5.96 -9.18
C SER A 107 -38.43 -6.26 -8.40
N ARG A 108 -38.37 -7.12 -7.37
CA ARG A 108 -39.47 -7.45 -6.45
C ARG A 108 -39.33 -6.74 -5.10
N ASP A 109 -38.42 -5.77 -5.00
CA ASP A 109 -38.10 -5.02 -3.78
C ASP A 109 -37.54 -5.90 -2.65
N GLU A 110 -36.97 -7.05 -2.99
CA GLU A 110 -36.29 -7.90 -2.02
C GLU A 110 -34.80 -7.57 -1.98
N SER A 111 -34.25 -7.48 -0.76
CA SER A 111 -32.84 -7.20 -0.55
C SER A 111 -31.95 -8.43 -0.79
N TYR A 112 -30.76 -8.19 -1.33
CA TYR A 112 -29.66 -9.15 -1.44
C TYR A 112 -28.31 -8.46 -1.15
N GLN A 113 -27.31 -9.25 -0.76
CA GLN A 113 -26.01 -8.73 -0.35
C GLN A 113 -24.96 -8.90 -1.45
N VAL A 114 -24.21 -7.82 -1.67
CA VAL A 114 -23.02 -7.81 -2.54
C VAL A 114 -21.81 -7.43 -1.70
N PHE A 115 -20.77 -8.25 -1.77
CA PHE A 115 -19.53 -8.10 -1.00
C PHE A 115 -18.42 -7.63 -1.92
N CYS A 116 -17.67 -6.61 -1.52
CA CYS A 116 -16.47 -6.19 -2.23
C CYS A 116 -15.25 -6.93 -1.68
N LEU A 117 -14.51 -7.60 -2.55
CA LEU A 117 -13.29 -8.34 -2.21
C LEU A 117 -12.04 -7.54 -2.56
N GLU A 118 -10.99 -7.72 -1.77
CA GLU A 118 -9.67 -7.14 -2.05
C GLU A 118 -9.09 -7.61 -3.39
N GLN A 119 -9.33 -8.85 -3.79
CA GLN A 119 -8.80 -9.47 -5.01
C GLN A 119 -9.69 -10.65 -5.48
N PRO A 120 -9.55 -11.15 -6.72
CA PRO A 120 -10.33 -12.30 -7.19
C PRO A 120 -9.96 -13.59 -6.45
N LEU A 121 -10.94 -14.50 -6.32
CA LEU A 121 -10.77 -15.78 -5.63
C LEU A 121 -9.95 -16.80 -6.42
N GLU A 122 -9.92 -16.69 -7.74
CA GLU A 122 -9.13 -17.56 -8.60
C GLU A 122 -8.64 -16.80 -9.83
N GLY A 123 -7.59 -17.33 -10.44
CA GLY A 123 -6.87 -16.68 -11.50
C GLY A 123 -5.56 -16.13 -10.97
N THR A 124 -4.51 -16.36 -11.73
CA THR A 124 -3.31 -15.52 -11.65
C THR A 124 -3.68 -14.14 -12.19
N LEU A 125 -3.16 -13.10 -11.54
CA LEU A 125 -2.86 -11.86 -12.24
C LEU A 125 -1.98 -12.28 -13.43
N THR A 126 -2.60 -12.47 -14.58
CA THR A 126 -2.12 -13.29 -15.70
C THR A 126 -0.62 -13.22 -15.96
N ASP A 127 -0.02 -14.40 -16.14
CA ASP A 127 1.39 -14.73 -16.43
C ASP A 127 2.00 -14.13 -17.72
N ASP A 128 1.46 -13.04 -18.26
CA ASP A 128 2.12 -12.25 -19.32
C ASP A 128 2.22 -10.75 -18.98
N ALA A 129 1.77 -10.38 -17.78
CA ALA A 129 2.01 -9.09 -17.13
C ALA A 129 1.97 -9.23 -15.60
N GLY A 130 2.27 -10.44 -15.11
CA GLY A 130 2.04 -10.96 -13.75
C GLY A 130 3.23 -10.74 -12.82
N ALA A 131 3.57 -9.49 -12.56
CA ALA A 131 4.00 -9.14 -11.21
C ALA A 131 2.78 -8.51 -10.56
N VAL A 132 2.40 -8.93 -9.35
CA VAL A 132 1.89 -7.93 -8.40
C VAL A 132 2.94 -6.85 -8.46
N VAL A 133 2.64 -5.67 -9.01
CA VAL A 133 3.63 -4.61 -9.08
C VAL A 133 3.74 -4.06 -7.66
N ARG A 134 4.41 -4.84 -6.80
CA ARG A 134 4.90 -4.42 -5.51
C ARG A 134 6.04 -3.48 -5.83
N MET A 135 5.70 -2.21 -5.93
CA MET A 135 6.68 -1.14 -6.00
C MET A 135 7.26 -0.99 -4.60
N GLU A 136 8.22 -1.84 -4.27
CA GLU A 136 8.86 -1.80 -2.96
C GLU A 136 10.20 -1.06 -3.01
N SER A 137 10.83 -1.02 -4.18
CA SER A 137 12.11 -0.36 -4.43
C SER A 137 12.08 0.65 -5.57
N LEU A 138 13.09 1.52 -5.61
CA LEU A 138 13.35 2.39 -6.75
C LEU A 138 13.59 1.58 -8.04
N GLU A 139 14.22 0.42 -7.93
CA GLU A 139 14.49 -0.47 -9.07
C GLU A 139 13.20 -0.99 -9.69
N ASP A 140 12.24 -1.41 -8.88
CA ASP A 140 10.92 -1.86 -9.35
C ASP A 140 10.19 -0.74 -10.09
N CYS A 141 10.23 0.48 -9.55
CA CYS A 141 9.66 1.67 -10.17
C CYS A 141 10.37 2.00 -11.51
N CYS A 142 11.69 1.89 -11.58
CA CYS A 142 12.46 2.12 -12.80
C CYS A 142 12.14 1.06 -13.86
N ASN A 143 12.06 -0.22 -13.47
CA ASN A 143 11.69 -1.30 -14.36
C ASN A 143 10.25 -1.14 -14.85
N TYR A 144 9.32 -0.73 -13.99
CA TYR A 144 7.93 -0.48 -14.39
C TYR A 144 7.80 0.67 -15.40
N LEU A 145 8.57 1.74 -15.25
CA LEU A 145 8.53 2.92 -16.12
C LEU A 145 9.36 2.76 -17.40
N TRP A 146 10.55 2.18 -17.30
CA TRP A 146 11.61 2.32 -18.30
C TRP A 146 12.11 1.00 -18.89
N ARG A 147 11.52 -0.14 -18.54
CA ARG A 147 11.91 -1.45 -19.12
C ARG A 147 11.74 -1.51 -20.64
N ASP A 148 10.75 -0.80 -21.17
CA ASP A 148 10.50 -0.75 -22.61
C ASP A 148 11.33 0.36 -23.26
N PRO A 149 12.20 0.07 -24.25
CA PRO A 149 13.00 1.07 -24.95
C PRO A 149 12.15 2.14 -25.66
N VAL A 150 10.87 1.86 -25.95
CA VAL A 150 9.93 2.87 -26.48
C VAL A 150 9.79 4.08 -25.54
N ASN A 151 10.03 3.88 -24.24
CA ASN A 151 9.90 4.91 -23.22
C ASN A 151 11.16 5.80 -23.08
N ASP A 152 12.27 5.50 -23.77
CA ASP A 152 13.55 6.23 -23.61
C ASP A 152 13.44 7.73 -23.91
N ARG A 153 12.60 8.11 -24.88
CA ARG A 153 12.37 9.53 -25.19
C ARG A 153 11.71 10.26 -24.02
N VAL A 154 10.73 9.61 -23.39
CA VAL A 154 10.03 10.14 -22.22
C VAL A 154 10.97 10.18 -21.02
N LYS A 155 11.76 9.12 -20.80
CA LYS A 155 12.78 9.07 -19.76
C LYS A 155 13.76 10.24 -19.86
N LYS A 156 14.33 10.50 -21.04
CA LYS A 156 15.23 11.65 -21.27
C LYS A 156 14.58 12.99 -20.99
N SER A 157 13.28 13.14 -21.31
CA SER A 157 12.50 14.33 -20.98
C SER A 157 12.39 14.53 -19.47
N VAL A 158 12.05 13.46 -18.73
CA VAL A 158 11.97 13.47 -17.26
C VAL A 158 13.35 13.76 -16.63
N ASP A 159 14.42 13.12 -17.12
CA ASP A 159 15.79 13.36 -16.63
C ASP A 159 16.23 14.81 -16.85
N SER A 160 15.83 15.41 -17.99
CA SER A 160 16.06 16.83 -18.27
C SER A 160 15.34 17.73 -17.26
N LEU A 161 14.08 17.43 -16.92
CA LEU A 161 13.33 18.15 -15.87
C LEU A 161 14.05 18.07 -14.51
N LEU A 162 14.58 16.91 -14.15
CA LEU A 162 15.38 16.72 -12.92
C LEU A 162 16.69 17.52 -12.96
N GLY A 163 17.34 17.59 -14.13
CA GLY A 163 18.54 18.38 -14.36
C GLY A 163 18.30 19.88 -14.19
N PHE A 164 17.15 20.38 -14.65
CA PHE A 164 16.76 21.79 -14.51
C PHE A 164 16.31 22.16 -13.10
N PHE A 165 16.03 21.20 -12.22
CA PHE A 165 15.67 21.49 -10.84
C PHE A 165 16.80 22.24 -10.13
N LYS A 166 16.52 23.48 -9.75
CA LYS A 166 17.40 24.33 -8.96
C LYS A 166 16.68 24.74 -7.68
N MET A 167 17.40 24.65 -6.58
CA MET A 167 16.93 25.22 -5.32
C MET A 167 17.32 26.69 -5.28
N GLU A 168 16.37 27.54 -4.91
CA GLU A 168 16.63 28.96 -4.68
C GLU A 168 17.52 29.11 -3.43
N ARG A 169 18.60 29.89 -3.54
CA ARG A 169 19.46 30.16 -2.39
C ARG A 169 18.73 31.08 -1.42
N GLY A 170 18.52 30.63 -0.18
CA GLY A 170 17.81 31.39 0.85
C GLY A 170 16.28 31.29 0.78
N GLY A 171 15.75 30.46 -0.11
CA GLY A 171 14.32 30.14 -0.15
C GLY A 171 13.91 29.25 1.03
N SER A 172 12.61 29.26 1.36
CA SER A 172 12.07 28.36 2.39
C SER A 172 12.04 26.90 1.90
N LEU A 173 12.00 25.93 2.82
CA LEU A 173 11.76 24.52 2.47
C LEU A 173 10.50 24.35 1.63
N ARG A 174 9.46 25.11 1.95
CA ARG A 174 8.17 25.09 1.25
C ARG A 174 8.35 25.45 -0.23
N THR A 175 9.10 26.51 -0.51
CA THR A 175 9.43 26.92 -1.89
C THR A 175 10.15 25.81 -2.66
N SER A 176 11.04 25.09 -1.97
CA SER A 176 11.76 23.94 -2.55
C SER A 176 10.84 22.74 -2.80
N MET A 177 9.87 22.50 -1.91
CA MET A 177 8.88 21.44 -2.07
C MET A 177 7.87 21.77 -3.17
N ASP A 178 7.48 23.04 -3.32
CA ASP A 178 6.62 23.50 -4.40
C ASP A 178 7.32 23.33 -5.76
N ALA A 179 8.62 23.66 -5.82
CA ALA A 179 9.45 23.41 -7.00
C ALA A 179 9.58 21.91 -7.33
N ALA A 180 9.75 21.05 -6.31
CA ALA A 180 9.79 19.60 -6.49
C ALA A 180 8.44 19.05 -6.98
N SER A 181 7.34 19.57 -6.43
CA SER A 181 5.97 19.23 -6.84
C SER A 181 5.69 19.64 -8.28
N ALA A 182 6.22 20.79 -8.73
CA ALA A 182 6.13 21.22 -10.12
C ALA A 182 6.91 20.29 -11.07
N VAL A 183 8.10 19.83 -10.66
CA VAL A 183 8.87 18.83 -11.43
C VAL A 183 8.10 17.51 -11.52
N TYR A 184 7.57 17.02 -10.40
CA TYR A 184 6.72 15.82 -10.38
C TYR A 184 5.51 15.96 -11.31
N THR A 185 4.78 17.08 -11.24
CA THR A 185 3.59 17.34 -12.07
C THR A 185 3.94 17.33 -13.56
N ARG A 186 5.07 17.90 -13.95
CA ARG A 186 5.54 17.85 -15.35
C ARG A 186 5.97 16.44 -15.75
N ALA A 187 6.66 15.72 -14.87
CA ALA A 187 7.09 14.35 -15.13
C ALA A 187 5.89 13.41 -15.34
N ILE A 188 4.84 13.50 -14.51
CA ILE A 188 3.64 12.68 -14.68
C ILE A 188 2.90 13.03 -15.98
N GLN A 189 2.87 14.31 -16.38
CA GLN A 189 2.28 14.73 -17.66
C GLN A 189 3.02 14.12 -18.85
N GLU A 190 4.35 14.04 -18.80
CA GLU A 190 5.14 13.37 -19.84
C GLU A 190 4.89 11.86 -19.88
N VAL A 191 4.85 11.21 -18.71
CA VAL A 191 4.66 9.76 -18.62
C VAL A 191 3.25 9.32 -19.02
N LEU A 192 2.21 10.09 -18.69
CA LEU A 192 0.83 9.78 -19.06
C LEU A 192 0.55 9.90 -20.57
N LYS A 193 1.48 10.46 -21.37
CA LYS A 193 1.41 10.37 -22.84
C LYS A 193 1.56 8.93 -23.34
N ILE A 194 2.19 8.05 -22.55
CA ILE A 194 2.33 6.64 -22.88
C ILE A 194 0.98 5.95 -22.66
N ARG A 195 0.42 5.38 -23.74
CA ARG A 195 -0.92 4.75 -23.75
C ARG A 195 -1.11 3.72 -22.63
N ARG A 196 -0.05 2.98 -22.27
CA ARG A 196 -0.06 1.97 -21.19
C ARG A 196 -0.54 2.53 -19.84
N TYR A 197 -0.22 3.79 -19.51
CA TYR A 197 -0.51 4.38 -18.21
C TYR A 197 -1.81 5.20 -18.18
N GLN A 198 -2.60 5.19 -19.26
CA GLN A 198 -3.83 6.00 -19.35
C GLN A 198 -5.04 5.41 -18.62
N SER A 199 -5.05 4.10 -18.35
CA SER A 199 -6.09 3.42 -17.57
C SER A 199 -6.03 3.81 -16.09
N MET A 200 -7.18 3.99 -15.42
CA MET A 200 -7.27 4.40 -14.01
C MET A 200 -6.41 3.56 -13.05
N SER A 201 -6.49 2.23 -13.14
CA SER A 201 -5.68 1.31 -12.31
C SER A 201 -4.17 1.55 -12.44
N GLN A 202 -3.68 1.72 -13.67
CA GLN A 202 -2.24 1.96 -13.93
C GLN A 202 -1.81 3.39 -13.63
N ARG A 203 -2.74 4.36 -13.56
CA ARG A 203 -2.40 5.73 -13.19
C ARG A 203 -1.92 5.81 -11.75
N ASN A 204 -2.50 5.05 -10.83
CA ASN A 204 -2.08 5.07 -9.43
C ASN A 204 -0.67 4.50 -9.25
N PHE A 205 -0.41 3.33 -9.85
CA PHE A 205 0.93 2.74 -9.93
C PHE A 205 1.92 3.66 -10.65
N CYS A 206 1.51 4.30 -11.74
CA CYS A 206 2.33 5.25 -12.46
C CYS A 206 2.69 6.48 -11.62
N LYS A 207 1.73 7.06 -10.88
CA LYS A 207 1.98 8.17 -9.97
C LYS A 207 3.02 7.80 -8.92
N LEU A 208 2.84 6.64 -8.28
CA LEU A 208 3.78 6.12 -7.28
C LEU A 208 5.19 5.92 -7.86
N ALA A 209 5.28 5.29 -9.04
CA ALA A 209 6.57 5.04 -9.69
C ALA A 209 7.28 6.35 -10.08
N VAL A 210 6.54 7.30 -10.64
CA VAL A 210 7.07 8.61 -11.04
C VAL A 210 7.49 9.43 -9.82
N GLU A 211 6.69 9.42 -8.75
CA GLU A 211 7.03 10.07 -7.49
C GLU A 211 8.32 9.49 -6.93
N THR A 212 8.42 8.16 -6.85
CA THR A 212 9.62 7.46 -6.36
C THR A 212 10.86 7.82 -7.18
N TYR A 213 10.73 7.83 -8.51
CA TYR A 213 11.82 8.18 -9.43
C TYR A 213 12.26 9.64 -9.27
N VAL A 214 11.31 10.57 -9.27
CA VAL A 214 11.57 12.01 -9.13
C VAL A 214 12.21 12.31 -7.78
N MET A 215 11.63 11.80 -6.69
CA MET A 215 12.14 12.06 -5.35
C MET A 215 13.53 11.46 -5.13
N ALA A 216 13.82 10.28 -5.69
CA ALA A 216 15.17 9.72 -5.67
C ALA A 216 16.16 10.61 -6.45
N GLY A 217 15.78 11.12 -7.62
CA GLY A 217 16.61 12.04 -8.41
C GLY A 217 16.87 13.39 -7.71
N LEU A 218 15.90 13.88 -6.92
CA LEU A 218 16.01 15.13 -6.17
C LEU A 218 16.60 14.96 -4.77
N HIS A 219 16.71 13.72 -4.27
CA HIS A 219 17.10 13.40 -2.89
C HIS A 219 18.34 14.14 -2.43
N LYS A 220 19.45 14.09 -3.18
CA LYS A 220 20.73 14.73 -2.78
C LYS A 220 20.60 16.23 -2.50
N LYS A 221 19.71 16.93 -3.23
CA LYS A 221 19.50 18.38 -3.09
C LYS A 221 18.54 18.65 -1.92
N ILE A 222 17.37 18.02 -1.94
CA ILE A 222 16.30 18.24 -0.94
C ILE A 222 16.71 17.74 0.45
N PHE A 223 17.29 16.54 0.52
CA PHE A 223 17.68 15.92 1.79
C PHE A 223 18.72 16.77 2.53
N LYS A 224 19.68 17.37 1.81
CA LYS A 224 20.69 18.25 2.42
C LYS A 224 20.07 19.48 3.08
N GLU A 225 19.06 20.07 2.47
CA GLU A 225 18.33 21.21 3.04
C GLU A 225 17.52 20.80 4.27
N ILE A 226 16.85 19.65 4.21
CA ILE A 226 16.12 19.10 5.36
C ILE A 226 17.09 18.80 6.51
N CYS A 227 18.26 18.21 6.24
CA CYS A 227 19.32 18.03 7.23
C CYS A 227 19.68 19.34 7.91
N PHE A 228 19.86 20.43 7.15
CA PHE A 228 20.19 21.73 7.71
C PHE A 228 19.08 22.27 8.62
N LEU A 229 17.82 22.19 8.17
CA LEU A 229 16.66 22.71 8.90
C LEU A 229 16.39 21.96 10.20
N VAL A 230 16.56 20.63 10.20
CA VAL A 230 16.28 19.80 11.36
C VAL A 230 17.54 19.53 12.21
N ALA A 231 18.73 19.98 11.80
CA ALA A 231 20.00 19.73 12.49
C ALA A 231 19.95 20.07 13.98
N HIS A 232 19.34 21.22 14.33
CA HIS A 232 19.21 21.62 15.73
C HIS A 232 18.35 20.62 16.53
N ARG A 233 17.18 20.24 15.98
CA ARG A 233 16.28 19.26 16.60
C ARG A 233 16.93 17.88 16.69
N ASP A 234 17.57 17.42 15.63
CA ASP A 234 18.31 16.15 15.58
C ASP A 234 19.43 16.13 16.63
N SER A 235 20.19 17.22 16.76
CA SER A 235 21.23 17.33 17.80
C SER A 235 20.67 17.30 19.22
N THR A 236 19.47 17.83 19.44
CA THR A 236 18.78 17.83 20.73
C THR A 236 18.29 16.42 21.07
N LEU A 237 17.68 15.74 20.10
CA LEU A 237 17.26 14.35 20.23
C LEU A 237 18.44 13.41 20.50
N ASN A 238 19.55 13.60 19.79
CA ASN A 238 20.78 12.82 20.00
C ASN A 238 21.37 13.04 21.41
N LYS A 239 21.28 14.26 21.96
CA LYS A 239 21.68 14.54 23.34
C LYS A 239 20.75 13.83 24.34
N ILE A 240 19.44 13.90 24.14
CA ILE A 240 18.45 13.23 25.00
C ILE A 240 18.67 11.71 24.96
N SER A 241 18.79 11.10 23.78
CA SER A 241 19.05 9.66 23.61
C SER A 241 20.32 9.21 24.35
N ARG A 242 21.42 9.97 24.25
CA ARG A 242 22.66 9.69 25.01
C ARG A 242 22.48 9.77 26.52
N ASN A 243 21.70 10.73 27.01
CA ASN A 243 21.42 10.87 28.45
C ASN A 243 20.48 9.77 28.98
N LEU A 244 19.71 9.12 28.11
CA LEU A 244 18.76 8.06 28.45
C LEU A 244 19.32 6.65 28.18
N THR A 245 20.56 6.53 27.69
CA THR A 245 21.15 5.23 27.29
C THR A 245 21.35 4.30 28.50
N ASP A 246 21.54 4.85 29.69
CA ASP A 246 21.76 4.07 30.93
C ASP A 246 20.45 3.54 31.56
N ILE A 247 19.28 3.86 31.00
CA ILE A 247 18.00 3.39 31.53
C ILE A 247 17.78 1.93 31.12
N PRO A 248 17.67 0.98 32.07
CA PRO A 248 17.46 -0.40 31.72
C PRO A 248 16.07 -0.59 31.12
N PRO A 249 15.91 -1.40 30.05
CA PRO A 249 14.64 -1.61 29.37
C PRO A 249 13.52 -2.14 30.28
N GLU A 250 13.87 -2.81 31.39
CA GLU A 250 12.94 -3.26 32.43
C GLU A 250 12.20 -2.10 33.11
N HIS A 251 12.88 -0.97 33.34
CA HIS A 251 12.29 0.22 33.96
C HIS A 251 11.31 0.93 33.02
N LEU A 252 11.37 0.64 31.71
CA LEU A 252 10.47 1.14 30.69
C LEU A 252 9.31 0.17 30.39
N GLY A 253 9.24 -0.98 31.10
CA GLY A 253 8.22 -2.00 30.90
C GLY A 253 8.37 -2.79 29.60
N ILE A 254 9.60 -2.88 29.07
CA ILE A 254 9.88 -3.54 27.79
C ILE A 254 10.03 -5.05 28.01
N LYS A 255 9.16 -5.83 27.36
CA LYS A 255 9.16 -7.30 27.48
C LYS A 255 10.45 -7.89 26.90
N ALA A 256 11.03 -8.88 27.58
CA ALA A 256 12.29 -9.53 27.19
C ALA A 256 12.26 -10.16 25.78
N GLN A 257 11.09 -10.59 25.31
CA GLN A 257 10.87 -11.16 23.97
C GLN A 257 11.29 -10.24 22.82
N PHE A 258 11.26 -8.92 23.01
CA PHE A 258 11.66 -7.94 21.99
C PHE A 258 13.17 -7.74 21.90
N ARG A 259 13.92 -8.07 22.98
CA ARG A 259 15.39 -7.99 22.98
C ARG A 259 16.02 -8.95 21.97
N LEU A 260 15.36 -10.08 21.71
CA LEU A 260 15.81 -11.07 20.73
C LEU A 260 15.70 -10.59 19.28
N SER A 261 14.70 -9.76 18.97
CA SER A 261 14.49 -9.20 17.62
C SER A 261 15.32 -7.94 17.35
N LEU A 262 15.91 -7.35 18.39
CA LEU A 262 16.54 -6.04 18.34
C LEU A 262 17.73 -5.96 17.39
N PRO A 263 18.71 -6.89 17.38
CA PRO A 263 19.83 -6.83 16.45
C PRO A 263 19.39 -6.86 14.97
N GLN A 264 18.34 -7.62 14.67
CA GLN A 264 17.80 -7.74 13.32
C GLN A 264 17.03 -6.48 12.92
N ALA A 265 16.23 -5.92 13.82
CA ALA A 265 15.54 -4.65 13.60
C ALA A 265 16.55 -3.49 13.42
N LYS A 266 17.62 -3.43 14.21
CA LYS A 266 18.72 -2.45 14.05
C LYS A 266 19.33 -2.52 12.65
N LYS A 267 19.63 -3.74 12.18
CA LYS A 267 20.20 -3.95 10.85
C LYS A 267 19.31 -3.39 9.73
N VAL A 268 17.99 -3.57 9.83
CA VAL A 268 17.03 -3.01 8.87
C VAL A 268 17.03 -1.48 8.98
N LEU A 269 16.94 -0.93 10.19
CA LEU A 269 16.88 0.51 10.41
C LEU A 269 18.12 1.25 9.89
N CYS A 270 19.33 0.67 10.01
CA CYS A 270 20.55 1.26 9.47
C CYS A 270 20.51 1.46 7.94
N GLN A 271 19.68 0.71 7.21
CA GLN A 271 19.53 0.86 5.76
C GLN A 271 18.86 2.18 5.37
N LEU A 272 18.11 2.81 6.28
CA LEU A 272 17.35 4.05 6.04
C LEU A 272 18.23 5.19 5.47
N ASN A 273 19.49 5.25 5.90
CA ASN A 273 20.48 6.23 5.44
C ASN A 273 20.85 6.07 3.95
N GLN A 274 20.72 4.87 3.39
CA GLN A 274 21.11 4.54 2.02
C GLN A 274 19.97 4.68 1.02
N LEU A 275 18.72 4.76 1.50
CA LEU A 275 17.53 4.80 0.67
C LEU A 275 17.23 6.24 0.19
N PRO A 276 17.14 6.49 -1.12
CA PRO A 276 16.95 7.83 -1.67
C PRO A 276 15.48 8.24 -1.77
N SER A 277 14.53 7.31 -1.78
CA SER A 277 13.11 7.64 -1.95
C SER A 277 12.32 7.55 -0.62
N PRO A 278 11.26 8.37 -0.45
CA PRO A 278 10.36 8.26 0.69
C PRO A 278 9.66 6.89 0.77
N LEU A 279 9.31 6.30 -0.37
CA LEU A 279 8.68 4.98 -0.46
C LEU A 279 9.57 3.89 0.14
N GLU A 280 10.83 3.82 -0.29
CA GLU A 280 11.79 2.85 0.23
C GLU A 280 12.05 3.06 1.73
N LYS A 281 12.18 4.31 2.17
CA LYS A 281 12.34 4.63 3.60
C LYS A 281 11.13 4.16 4.41
N MET A 282 9.92 4.32 3.89
CA MET A 282 8.70 3.83 4.53
C MET A 282 8.64 2.30 4.59
N ASN A 283 8.98 1.62 3.50
CA ASN A 283 9.00 0.16 3.47
C ASN A 283 10.06 -0.42 4.43
N CYS A 284 11.21 0.24 4.53
CA CYS A 284 12.23 -0.07 5.54
C CYS A 284 11.69 0.08 6.97
N LEU A 285 10.95 1.15 7.28
CA LEU A 285 10.29 1.32 8.59
C LEU A 285 9.24 0.24 8.85
N LYS A 286 8.39 -0.10 7.87
CA LYS A 286 7.38 -1.18 7.99
C LYS A 286 8.05 -2.53 8.23
N GLN A 287 9.13 -2.82 7.52
CA GLN A 287 9.91 -4.04 7.70
C GLN A 287 10.57 -4.08 9.08
N CYS A 288 11.14 -2.96 9.53
CA CYS A 288 11.73 -2.83 10.85
C CYS A 288 10.70 -3.12 11.94
N VAL A 289 9.50 -2.57 11.82
CA VAL A 289 8.39 -2.82 12.75
C VAL A 289 8.00 -4.29 12.73
N SER A 290 7.78 -4.89 11.56
CA SER A 290 7.41 -6.31 11.43
C SER A 290 8.45 -7.24 12.05
N VAL A 291 9.75 -6.99 11.81
CA VAL A 291 10.86 -7.75 12.42
C VAL A 291 10.88 -7.56 13.94
N PHE A 292 10.67 -6.32 14.41
CA PHE A 292 10.68 -6.01 15.83
C PHE A 292 9.50 -6.66 16.57
N THR A 293 8.28 -6.57 16.01
CA THR A 293 7.06 -7.10 16.64
C THR A 293 6.83 -8.58 16.41
N LYS A 294 7.50 -9.18 15.42
CA LYS A 294 7.19 -10.51 14.86
C LYS A 294 5.71 -10.65 14.45
N MET A 295 5.03 -9.54 14.15
CA MET A 295 3.65 -9.50 13.71
C MET A 295 3.50 -8.63 12.44
N PRO A 296 2.70 -9.06 11.45
CA PRO A 296 2.30 -8.18 10.35
C PRO A 296 1.49 -6.99 10.90
N LEU A 297 1.71 -5.82 10.29
CA LEU A 297 1.33 -4.49 10.74
C LEU A 297 -0.18 -4.18 10.60
N GLU A 298 -1.06 -5.13 10.91
CA GLU A 298 -2.53 -4.97 10.75
C GLU A 298 -3.27 -4.65 12.06
N GLY A 299 -2.55 -4.41 13.17
CA GLY A 299 -3.14 -4.15 14.49
C GLY A 299 -2.85 -2.77 15.05
N HIS A 300 -3.83 -2.21 15.75
CA HIS A 300 -3.76 -0.94 16.51
C HIS A 300 -2.45 -0.81 17.32
N PHE A 301 -1.76 0.32 17.17
CA PHE A 301 -0.63 0.69 18.04
C PHE A 301 -1.16 0.93 19.46
N ASP A 302 -0.98 -0.05 20.36
CA ASP A 302 -1.22 0.15 21.79
C ASP A 302 -0.07 0.98 22.44
N GLY A 303 -0.36 1.68 23.53
CA GLY A 303 0.60 2.51 24.25
C GLY A 303 1.82 1.74 24.79
N GLY A 304 1.70 0.42 24.98
CA GLY A 304 2.83 -0.45 25.29
C GLY A 304 3.80 -0.63 24.12
N LEU A 305 3.29 -0.68 22.89
CA LEU A 305 4.09 -0.82 21.67
C LEU A 305 4.83 0.47 21.34
N GLN A 306 4.19 1.62 21.56
CA GLN A 306 4.80 2.96 21.40
C GLN A 306 6.04 3.13 22.29
N LYS A 307 5.97 2.75 23.57
CA LYS A 307 7.11 2.82 24.50
C LYS A 307 8.28 1.93 24.06
N GLN A 308 7.97 0.74 23.53
CA GLN A 308 8.98 -0.21 23.05
C GLN A 308 9.68 0.31 21.79
N PHE A 309 8.93 0.90 20.85
CA PHE A 309 9.51 1.55 19.68
C PHE A 309 10.34 2.76 20.05
N LEU A 310 9.84 3.63 20.93
CA LEU A 310 10.58 4.81 21.38
C LEU A 310 11.94 4.41 21.97
N TRP A 311 11.98 3.40 22.83
CA TRP A 311 13.25 2.87 23.36
C TRP A 311 14.14 2.26 22.28
N PHE A 312 13.59 1.48 21.35
CA PHE A 312 14.35 0.92 20.23
C PHE A 312 15.03 2.02 19.40
N PHE A 313 14.32 3.11 19.09
CA PHE A 313 14.90 4.25 18.38
C PHE A 313 15.94 5.01 19.20
N MET A 314 15.75 5.16 20.51
CA MET A 314 16.76 5.75 21.40
C MET A 314 18.03 4.90 21.49
N ASP A 315 17.91 3.57 21.41
CA ASP A 315 19.02 2.60 21.41
C ASP A 315 19.73 2.49 20.03
N CYS A 316 19.28 3.26 19.03
CA CYS A 316 19.85 3.32 17.67
C CYS A 316 20.39 4.72 17.29
N PRO A 317 21.32 5.33 18.04
CA PRO A 317 21.70 6.74 17.85
C PRO A 317 22.39 7.07 16.50
N GLU A 318 22.72 6.08 15.67
CA GLU A 318 23.46 6.25 14.42
C GLU A 318 22.59 6.67 13.22
N SER A 319 21.28 6.49 13.29
CA SER A 319 20.37 6.97 12.27
C SER A 319 19.84 8.34 12.70
N SER A 320 20.12 9.39 11.95
CA SER A 320 19.49 10.71 12.10
C SER A 320 17.97 10.60 11.84
N HIS A 321 17.25 9.98 12.77
CA HIS A 321 15.86 9.57 12.62
C HIS A 321 14.97 10.78 12.35
N GLY A 322 15.23 11.89 13.04
CA GLY A 322 14.48 13.13 12.87
C GLY A 322 14.58 13.68 11.45
N VAL A 323 15.74 13.51 10.80
CA VAL A 323 15.95 13.91 9.40
C VAL A 323 15.13 13.04 8.45
N HIS A 324 15.16 11.71 8.62
CA HIS A 324 14.44 10.79 7.74
C HIS A 324 12.93 10.88 7.91
N LEU A 325 12.45 11.03 9.14
CA LEU A 325 11.02 11.24 9.42
C LEU A 325 10.56 12.60 8.89
N GLY A 326 11.37 13.66 9.06
CA GLY A 326 11.10 14.96 8.44
C GLY A 326 11.06 14.87 6.92
N TYR A 327 11.98 14.12 6.31
CA TYR A 327 11.99 13.86 4.87
C TYR A 327 10.70 13.15 4.41
N ILE A 328 10.25 12.12 5.12
CA ILE A 328 8.99 11.44 4.78
C ILE A 328 7.77 12.35 4.97
N MET A 329 7.67 13.05 6.09
CA MET A 329 6.50 13.91 6.42
C MET A 329 6.35 15.11 5.50
N HIS A 330 7.46 15.73 5.09
CA HIS A 330 7.41 16.89 4.20
C HIS A 330 7.10 16.52 2.74
N ILE A 331 7.15 15.23 2.39
CA ILE A 331 7.10 14.77 1.01
C ILE A 331 5.87 13.90 0.71
N GLN A 332 5.38 13.08 1.65
CA GLN A 332 4.23 12.18 1.40
C GLN A 332 2.87 12.80 1.78
N ASN A 333 1.85 12.53 0.96
CA ASN A 333 0.46 12.93 1.18
C ASN A 333 -0.37 11.82 1.85
N GLY A 334 -1.14 12.20 2.88
CA GLY A 334 -2.37 11.51 3.30
C GLY A 334 -2.21 10.42 4.36
N GLU A 335 -1.90 9.19 3.95
CA GLU A 335 -2.10 7.99 4.80
C GLU A 335 -0.88 7.61 5.65
N THR A 336 0.32 7.88 5.16
CA THR A 336 1.57 7.59 5.89
C THR A 336 1.92 8.62 6.95
N ARG A 337 1.22 9.76 6.91
CA ARG A 337 1.38 10.87 7.85
C ARG A 337 1.05 10.42 9.27
N THR A 338 0.03 9.59 9.45
CA THR A 338 -0.48 9.15 10.77
C THR A 338 0.52 8.35 11.58
N LEU A 339 1.24 7.40 10.97
CA LEU A 339 2.25 6.59 11.69
C LEU A 339 3.48 7.41 12.05
N VAL A 340 3.94 8.27 11.14
CA VAL A 340 5.12 9.11 11.34
C VAL A 340 4.81 10.27 12.29
N GLU A 341 3.61 10.87 12.22
CA GLU A 341 3.13 11.89 13.15
C GLU A 341 2.91 11.31 14.55
N ALA A 342 2.30 10.12 14.67
CA ALA A 342 2.16 9.45 15.97
C ALA A 342 3.53 9.22 16.61
N PHE A 343 4.53 8.85 15.81
CA PHE A 343 5.90 8.66 16.30
C PHE A 343 6.60 9.99 16.62
N TYR A 344 6.49 11.00 15.75
CA TYR A 344 7.11 12.32 15.93
C TYR A 344 6.52 13.11 17.10
N HIS A 345 5.22 12.96 17.37
CA HIS A 345 4.55 13.60 18.52
C HIS A 345 4.73 12.84 19.85
N SER A 346 5.19 11.59 19.79
CA SER A 346 5.51 10.78 20.99
C SER A 346 6.96 10.95 21.46
N ILE A 347 7.79 11.63 20.67
CA ILE A 347 9.14 12.09 21.02
C ILE A 347 9.04 13.54 21.52
#